data_AF-A0A945MZZ8-F1
#
_entry.id   AF-A0A945MZZ8-F1
#
_cell.length_a   1.000
_cell.length_b   1.000
_cell.length_c   1.000
_cell.angle_alpha   90.00
_cell.angle_beta   90.00
_cell.angle_gamma   90.00
#
_symmetry.space_group_name_H-M   'P 1'
#
loop_
_entity.id
_entity.type
_entity.pdbx_description
1 polymer ?
#
loop_
_entity_poly.entity_id
_entity_poly.type
_entity_poly.pdbx_seq_one_letter_code
_entity_poly.pdbx_strand_id
1 'polypeptide(L)'
;PTTLHDNCSGKHTGFLTVCKHMDYPVQGYTRFEHPIQQRVLGILEQMSGMELFEAPKGIDGCGIPTIGIPLGNIALAMARLADPHDQPEERQAACRRIRGSMAAEPYLVAGKGRFCTRVIEALGQAALVKTGAEGVYCATLSDLKLGVALKIDDGSRRAAEAVMIRILQNLDIITDRAKGQLLNLLEPAIQSRAGKMIGLVRIADGVLL
;
A
#
# COMPACT_ATOMS: atom_id res chain seq x y z
N PRO A 1 -20.03 16.76 -3.37
CA PRO A 1 -19.20 15.55 -3.60
C PRO A 1 -20.10 14.30 -3.53
N THR A 2 -19.81 13.26 -4.32
CA THR A 2 -20.58 11.99 -4.37
C THR A 2 -19.67 10.80 -4.09
N THR A 3 -20.21 9.58 -3.99
CA THR A 3 -19.43 8.33 -3.81
C THR A 3 -18.39 8.09 -4.91
N LEU A 4 -18.59 8.65 -6.11
CA LEU A 4 -17.61 8.61 -7.20
C LEU A 4 -16.35 9.43 -6.91
N HIS A 5 -16.43 10.38 -5.98
CA HIS A 5 -15.31 11.22 -5.57
C HIS A 5 -14.57 10.66 -4.34
N ASP A 6 -14.95 9.46 -3.87
CA ASP A 6 -14.31 8.79 -2.75
C ASP A 6 -12.92 8.25 -3.14
N ASN A 7 -11.98 8.24 -2.21
CA ASN A 7 -10.62 7.78 -2.46
C ASN A 7 -10.52 6.25 -2.67
N CYS A 8 -11.54 5.48 -2.30
CA CYS A 8 -11.64 4.05 -2.54
C CYS A 8 -12.38 3.70 -3.83
N SER A 9 -12.94 4.68 -4.56
CA SER A 9 -13.75 4.47 -5.77
C SER A 9 -13.11 3.53 -6.81
N GLY A 10 -11.78 3.56 -6.97
CA GLY A 10 -11.05 2.65 -7.86
C GLY A 10 -11.18 1.17 -7.45
N LYS A 11 -11.07 0.85 -6.16
CA LYS A 11 -11.26 -0.50 -5.60
C LYS A 11 -12.68 -1.00 -5.84
N HIS A 12 -13.68 -0.15 -5.60
CA HIS A 12 -15.09 -0.48 -5.84
C HIS A 12 -15.38 -0.70 -7.32
N THR A 13 -14.86 0.15 -8.20
CA THR A 13 -14.95 -0.03 -9.65
C THR A 13 -14.32 -1.36 -10.08
N GLY A 14 -13.18 -1.74 -9.49
CA GLY A 14 -12.54 -3.03 -9.71
C GLY A 14 -13.45 -4.20 -9.35
N PHE A 15 -14.08 -4.18 -8.16
CA PHE A 15 -15.02 -5.22 -7.76
C PHE A 15 -16.22 -5.32 -8.71
N LEU A 16 -16.83 -4.19 -9.07
CA LEU A 16 -17.97 -4.17 -9.99
C LEU A 16 -17.59 -4.66 -11.39
N THR A 17 -16.38 -4.35 -11.86
CA THR A 17 -15.85 -4.83 -13.14
C THR A 17 -15.72 -6.35 -13.13
N VAL A 18 -15.15 -6.92 -12.07
CA VAL A 18 -15.06 -8.39 -11.93
C VAL A 18 -16.44 -9.02 -11.80
N CYS A 19 -17.36 -8.40 -11.06
CA CYS A 19 -18.72 -8.91 -10.94
C CYS A 19 -19.39 -9.02 -12.31
N LYS A 20 -19.30 -7.97 -13.14
CA LYS A 20 -19.84 -8.01 -14.51
C LYS A 20 -19.13 -9.03 -15.41
N HIS A 21 -17.81 -9.18 -15.28
CA HIS A 21 -17.05 -10.12 -16.10
C HIS A 21 -17.35 -11.59 -15.75
N MET A 22 -17.64 -11.86 -14.48
CA MET A 22 -17.87 -13.21 -13.95
C MET A 22 -19.37 -13.53 -13.77
N ASP A 23 -20.27 -12.68 -14.26
CA ASP A 23 -21.72 -12.78 -14.05
C ASP A 23 -22.16 -12.91 -12.57
N TYR A 24 -21.41 -12.28 -11.65
CA TYR A 24 -21.84 -12.15 -10.26
C TYR A 24 -22.87 -11.03 -10.09
N PRO A 25 -23.75 -11.12 -9.07
CA PRO A 25 -24.62 -10.01 -8.71
C PRO A 25 -23.80 -8.73 -8.46
N VAL A 26 -24.29 -7.59 -8.93
CA VAL A 26 -23.66 -6.29 -8.61
C VAL A 26 -24.17 -5.76 -7.28
N GLN A 27 -25.40 -6.11 -6.89
CA GLN A 27 -26.01 -5.68 -5.64
C GLN A 27 -25.43 -6.46 -4.46
N GLY A 28 -25.02 -5.72 -3.42
CA GLY A 28 -24.50 -6.31 -2.19
C GLY A 28 -23.06 -6.84 -2.31
N TYR A 29 -22.30 -6.38 -3.31
CA TYR A 29 -20.89 -6.75 -3.51
C TYR A 29 -19.97 -6.41 -2.33
N THR A 30 -20.42 -5.57 -1.40
CA THR A 30 -19.72 -5.18 -0.18
C THR A 30 -19.96 -6.15 0.98
N ARG A 31 -20.88 -7.12 0.86
CA ARG A 31 -21.13 -8.14 1.89
C ARG A 31 -20.05 -9.22 1.84
N PHE A 32 -19.60 -9.70 2.99
CA PHE A 32 -18.52 -10.67 3.08
C PHE A 32 -18.82 -11.96 2.32
N GLU A 33 -20.05 -12.45 2.37
CA GLU A 33 -20.49 -13.68 1.71
C GLU A 33 -20.61 -13.52 0.17
N HIS A 34 -20.48 -12.31 -0.34
CA HIS A 34 -20.59 -12.06 -1.77
C HIS A 34 -19.46 -12.77 -2.53
N PRO A 35 -19.73 -13.39 -3.70
CA PRO A 35 -18.71 -14.11 -4.48
C PRO A 35 -17.42 -13.33 -4.75
N ILE A 36 -17.53 -12.00 -4.98
CA ILE A 36 -16.34 -11.15 -5.16
C ILE A 36 -15.49 -11.01 -3.89
N GLN A 37 -16.11 -10.90 -2.71
CA GLN A 37 -15.39 -10.76 -1.45
C GLN A 37 -14.73 -12.11 -1.08
N GLN A 38 -15.43 -13.23 -1.31
CA GLN A 38 -14.86 -14.57 -1.16
C GLN A 38 -13.68 -14.81 -2.11
N ARG A 39 -13.76 -14.34 -3.36
CA ARG A 39 -12.63 -14.36 -4.29
C ARG A 39 -11.45 -13.53 -3.80
N VAL A 40 -11.70 -12.32 -3.29
CA VAL A 40 -10.66 -11.46 -2.71
C VAL A 40 -10.02 -12.14 -1.51
N LEU A 41 -10.80 -12.76 -0.63
CA LEU A 41 -10.31 -13.51 0.51
C LEU A 41 -9.35 -14.61 0.08
N GLY A 42 -9.73 -15.48 -0.86
CA GLY A 42 -8.85 -16.54 -1.36
C GLY A 42 -7.56 -16.01 -2.00
N ILE A 43 -7.62 -14.85 -2.66
CA ILE A 43 -6.42 -14.15 -3.17
C ILE A 43 -5.53 -13.68 -2.02
N LEU A 44 -6.12 -13.09 -0.97
CA LEU A 44 -5.37 -12.67 0.21
C LEU A 44 -4.74 -13.87 0.91
N GLU A 45 -5.44 -14.99 1.05
CA GLU A 45 -4.89 -16.22 1.65
C GLU A 45 -3.70 -16.74 0.87
N GLN A 46 -3.81 -16.82 -0.47
CA GLN A 46 -2.72 -17.23 -1.35
C GLN A 46 -1.50 -16.33 -1.22
N MET A 47 -1.71 -15.00 -1.24
CA MET A 47 -0.61 -14.05 -1.19
C MET A 47 0.01 -13.96 0.21
N SER A 48 -0.81 -14.01 1.26
CA SER A 48 -0.35 -13.89 2.66
C SER A 48 0.12 -15.22 3.27
N GLY A 49 -0.14 -16.35 2.60
CA GLY A 49 0.29 -17.67 3.05
C GLY A 49 -0.40 -18.17 4.32
N MET A 50 -1.63 -17.70 4.58
CA MET A 50 -2.40 -18.11 5.76
C MET A 50 -3.90 -18.18 5.46
N GLU A 51 -4.63 -18.99 6.22
CA GLU A 51 -6.09 -18.99 6.19
C GLU A 51 -6.64 -17.74 6.88
N LEU A 52 -7.65 -17.13 6.26
CA LEU A 52 -8.22 -15.85 6.66
C LEU A 52 -9.74 -15.90 6.85
N PHE A 53 -10.37 -17.04 6.55
CA PHE A 53 -11.80 -17.21 6.71
C PHE A 53 -12.29 -16.97 8.14
N GLU A 54 -11.54 -17.39 9.15
CA GLU A 54 -11.86 -17.16 10.57
C GLU A 54 -11.10 -15.96 11.18
N ALA A 55 -10.27 -15.26 10.39
CA ALA A 55 -9.53 -14.09 10.88
C ALA A 55 -10.49 -12.96 11.27
N PRO A 56 -10.14 -12.12 12.28
CA PRO A 56 -10.94 -10.97 12.68
C PRO A 56 -11.29 -10.07 11.49
N LYS A 57 -12.52 -9.55 11.46
CA LYS A 57 -13.02 -8.73 10.36
C LYS A 57 -13.60 -7.44 10.90
N GLY A 58 -13.34 -6.35 10.20
CA GLY A 58 -13.98 -5.05 10.41
C GLY A 58 -14.65 -4.59 9.13
N ILE A 59 -15.43 -3.50 9.23
CA ILE A 59 -15.97 -2.80 8.06
C ILE A 59 -15.14 -1.53 7.87
N ASP A 60 -14.57 -1.36 6.68
CA ASP A 60 -13.85 -0.14 6.28
C ASP A 60 -14.82 1.05 6.16
N GLY A 61 -14.30 2.27 6.19
CA GLY A 61 -15.09 3.49 6.00
C GLY A 61 -15.81 3.54 4.64
N CYS A 62 -15.29 2.85 3.63
CA CYS A 62 -15.93 2.71 2.32
C CYS A 62 -16.94 1.54 2.24
N GLY A 63 -17.13 0.81 3.34
CA GLY A 63 -18.19 -0.20 3.52
C GLY A 63 -17.82 -1.63 3.12
N ILE A 64 -16.56 -1.92 2.78
CA ILE A 64 -16.12 -3.29 2.45
C ILE A 64 -15.57 -4.01 3.69
N PRO A 65 -15.53 -5.35 3.70
CA PRO A 65 -14.88 -6.11 4.76
C PRO A 65 -13.36 -5.88 4.71
N THR A 66 -12.77 -5.60 5.87
CA THR A 66 -11.32 -5.53 6.09
C THR A 66 -10.91 -6.70 6.97
N ILE A 67 -9.95 -7.48 6.50
CA ILE A 67 -9.47 -8.67 7.19
C ILE A 67 -8.24 -8.32 8.04
N GLY A 68 -8.24 -8.77 9.29
CA GLY A 68 -7.07 -8.68 10.17
C GLY A 68 -6.00 -9.68 9.74
N ILE A 69 -4.82 -9.19 9.37
CA ILE A 69 -3.68 -10.00 8.92
C ILE A 69 -2.45 -9.58 9.74
N PRO A 70 -1.66 -10.52 10.29
CA PRO A 70 -0.39 -10.20 10.94
C PRO A 70 0.56 -9.45 10.01
N LEU A 71 1.34 -8.51 10.54
CA LEU A 71 2.26 -7.68 9.72
C LEU A 71 3.25 -8.52 8.90
N GLY A 72 3.77 -9.61 9.45
CA GLY A 72 4.67 -10.52 8.72
C GLY A 72 4.01 -11.14 7.48
N ASN A 73 2.74 -11.52 7.57
CA ASN A 73 1.97 -12.08 6.46
C ASN A 73 1.60 -11.00 5.42
N ILE A 74 1.36 -9.75 5.84
CA ILE A 74 1.21 -8.62 4.91
C ILE A 74 2.53 -8.37 4.17
N ALA A 75 3.67 -8.37 4.89
CA ALA A 75 4.99 -8.23 4.29
C ALA A 75 5.27 -9.36 3.28
N LEU A 76 4.90 -10.61 3.59
CA LEU A 76 4.97 -11.73 2.66
C LEU A 76 4.11 -11.50 1.40
N ALA A 77 2.87 -11.04 1.56
CA ALA A 77 2.01 -10.71 0.42
C ALA A 77 2.63 -9.63 -0.48
N MET A 78 3.27 -8.61 0.12
CA MET A 78 3.99 -7.58 -0.63
C MET A 78 5.27 -8.10 -1.30
N ALA A 79 5.97 -9.06 -0.68
CA ALA A 79 7.14 -9.72 -1.24
C ALA A 79 6.75 -10.57 -2.46
N ARG A 80 5.64 -11.30 -2.38
CA ARG A 80 5.07 -12.03 -3.53
C ARG A 80 4.54 -11.09 -4.61
N LEU A 81 4.10 -9.88 -4.26
CA LEU A 81 3.82 -8.87 -5.29
C LEU A 81 5.10 -8.41 -5.99
N ALA A 82 6.24 -8.30 -5.28
CA ALA A 82 7.55 -7.96 -5.85
C ALA A 82 8.03 -9.08 -6.78
N ASP A 83 8.08 -10.29 -6.27
CA ASP A 83 8.60 -11.49 -6.94
C ASP A 83 7.62 -12.67 -6.79
N PRO A 84 6.61 -12.77 -7.67
CA PRO A 84 5.54 -13.77 -7.56
C PRO A 84 5.99 -15.17 -8.03
N HIS A 85 7.28 -15.52 -7.93
CA HIS A 85 7.82 -16.74 -8.54
C HIS A 85 7.16 -18.03 -8.04
N ASP A 86 6.62 -18.01 -6.80
CA ASP A 86 5.91 -19.13 -6.17
C ASP A 86 4.39 -19.13 -6.44
N GLN A 87 3.90 -18.21 -7.28
CA GLN A 87 2.49 -18.08 -7.64
C GLN A 87 2.19 -18.69 -9.02
N PRO A 88 0.93 -19.08 -9.31
CA PRO A 88 0.53 -19.50 -10.65
C PRO A 88 0.81 -18.43 -11.71
N GLU A 89 1.10 -18.84 -12.95
CA GLU A 89 1.54 -17.94 -14.05
C GLU A 89 0.61 -16.73 -14.24
N GLU A 90 -0.71 -16.94 -14.20
CA GLU A 90 -1.71 -15.88 -14.30
C GLU A 90 -1.58 -14.83 -13.18
N ARG A 91 -1.30 -15.27 -11.95
CA ARG A 91 -1.06 -14.38 -10.80
C ARG A 91 0.25 -13.63 -10.96
N GLN A 92 1.29 -14.28 -11.50
CA GLN A 92 2.54 -13.60 -11.79
C GLN A 92 2.35 -12.48 -12.81
N ALA A 93 1.61 -12.76 -13.90
CA ALA A 93 1.27 -11.78 -14.91
C ALA A 93 0.45 -10.62 -14.34
N ALA A 94 -0.52 -10.91 -13.46
CA ALA A 94 -1.29 -9.88 -12.77
C ALA A 94 -0.41 -9.00 -11.86
N CYS A 95 0.50 -9.59 -11.08
CA CYS A 95 1.44 -8.86 -10.24
C CYS A 95 2.34 -7.92 -11.07
N ARG A 96 2.91 -8.41 -12.18
CA ARG A 96 3.70 -7.59 -13.11
C ARG A 96 2.88 -6.42 -13.67
N ARG A 97 1.62 -6.66 -14.06
CA ARG A 97 0.72 -5.62 -14.57
C ARG A 97 0.42 -4.57 -13.50
N ILE A 98 0.06 -4.98 -12.29
CA ILE A 98 -0.21 -4.06 -11.17
C ILE A 98 1.02 -3.20 -10.88
N ARG A 99 2.21 -3.81 -10.78
CA ARG A 99 3.47 -3.09 -10.54
C ARG A 99 3.76 -2.07 -11.64
N GLY A 100 3.58 -2.47 -12.90
CA GLY A 100 3.72 -1.58 -14.05
C GLY A 100 2.75 -0.40 -14.02
N SER A 101 1.47 -0.65 -13.76
CA SER A 101 0.45 0.40 -13.68
C SER A 101 0.70 1.37 -12.52
N MET A 102 1.08 0.88 -11.34
CA MET A 102 1.37 1.75 -10.18
C MET A 102 2.56 2.69 -10.46
N ALA A 103 3.61 2.18 -11.10
CA ALA A 103 4.80 2.97 -11.45
C ALA A 103 4.52 3.97 -12.59
N ALA A 104 3.69 3.58 -13.56
CA ALA A 104 3.31 4.44 -14.68
C ALA A 104 2.33 5.56 -14.26
N GLU A 105 1.45 5.29 -13.30
CA GLU A 105 0.44 6.24 -12.81
C GLU A 105 0.51 6.50 -11.30
N PRO A 106 1.62 7.03 -10.75
CA PRO A 106 1.79 7.24 -9.31
C PRO A 106 0.75 8.18 -8.69
N TYR A 107 0.23 9.12 -9.49
CA TYR A 107 -0.84 10.02 -9.07
C TYR A 107 -2.10 9.24 -8.66
N LEU A 108 -2.48 8.19 -9.42
CA LEU A 108 -3.66 7.39 -9.13
C LEU A 108 -3.51 6.49 -7.90
N VAL A 109 -2.28 6.29 -7.40
CA VAL A 109 -2.00 5.50 -6.20
C VAL A 109 -2.38 6.25 -4.91
N ALA A 110 -2.17 7.56 -4.85
CA ALA A 110 -2.46 8.33 -3.63
C ALA A 110 -2.96 9.77 -3.88
N GLY A 111 -2.57 10.39 -4.99
CA GLY A 111 -2.87 11.79 -5.32
C GLY A 111 -1.65 12.70 -5.21
N LYS A 112 -1.79 13.91 -5.77
CA LYS A 112 -0.68 14.87 -5.93
C LYS A 112 0.05 15.17 -4.62
N GLY A 113 1.38 15.10 -4.65
CA GLY A 113 2.27 15.52 -3.57
C GLY A 113 2.26 14.64 -2.32
N ARG A 114 1.46 13.57 -2.29
CA ARG A 114 1.46 12.64 -1.15
C ARG A 114 2.69 11.73 -1.17
N PHE A 115 3.06 11.24 0.01
CA PHE A 115 4.22 10.38 0.22
C PHE A 115 4.33 9.24 -0.80
N CYS A 116 3.30 8.41 -0.95
CA CYS A 116 3.33 7.26 -1.87
C CYS A 116 3.61 7.69 -3.31
N THR A 117 2.92 8.73 -3.79
CA THR A 117 3.10 9.26 -5.14
C THR A 117 4.53 9.75 -5.34
N ARG A 118 5.07 10.56 -4.41
CA ARG A 118 6.44 11.08 -4.50
C ARG A 118 7.51 9.98 -4.48
N VAL A 119 7.33 8.95 -3.65
CA VAL A 119 8.27 7.81 -3.59
C VAL A 119 8.25 7.02 -4.90
N ILE A 120 7.06 6.71 -5.42
CA ILE A 120 6.92 5.95 -6.66
C ILE A 120 7.40 6.77 -7.88
N GLU A 121 7.15 8.08 -7.93
CA GLU A 121 7.70 8.96 -8.97
C GLU A 121 9.23 8.93 -9.00
N ALA A 122 9.88 8.86 -7.84
CA ALA A 122 11.33 8.86 -7.73
C ALA A 122 11.97 7.49 -7.99
N LEU A 123 11.29 6.39 -7.63
CA LEU A 123 11.87 5.04 -7.61
C LEU A 123 11.24 4.09 -8.66
N GLY A 124 10.14 4.49 -9.31
CA GLY A 124 9.44 3.67 -10.29
C GLY A 124 9.04 2.31 -9.73
N GLN A 125 9.35 1.24 -10.46
CA GLN A 125 9.03 -0.12 -10.03
C GLN A 125 9.96 -0.66 -8.92
N ALA A 126 11.07 0.01 -8.61
CA ALA A 126 11.99 -0.46 -7.57
C ALA A 126 11.33 -0.45 -6.19
N ALA A 127 10.51 0.57 -5.91
CA ALA A 127 9.75 0.69 -4.67
C ALA A 127 8.32 1.19 -4.93
N LEU A 128 7.34 0.32 -4.73
CA LEU A 128 5.93 0.68 -4.76
C LEU A 128 5.40 0.77 -3.34
N VAL A 129 4.98 1.97 -2.92
CA VAL A 129 4.53 2.21 -1.55
C VAL A 129 3.04 2.57 -1.52
N LYS A 130 2.31 2.02 -0.57
CA LYS A 130 0.91 2.36 -0.34
C LYS A 130 0.61 2.58 1.14
N THR A 131 -0.05 3.69 1.42
CA THR A 131 -0.59 4.02 2.75
C THR A 131 -1.93 3.31 2.98
N GLY A 132 -2.15 2.91 4.23
CA GLY A 132 -3.44 2.52 4.80
C GLY A 132 -3.86 3.47 5.93
N ALA A 133 -5.07 3.27 6.45
CA ALA A 133 -5.58 4.02 7.59
C ALA A 133 -4.77 3.72 8.87
N GLU A 134 -4.88 4.60 9.86
CA GLU A 134 -4.31 4.39 11.20
C GLU A 134 -2.81 4.01 11.17
N GLY A 135 -1.98 4.78 10.47
CA GLY A 135 -0.52 4.62 10.51
C GLY A 135 0.01 3.34 9.85
N VAL A 136 -0.77 2.69 9.00
CA VAL A 136 -0.32 1.52 8.22
C VAL A 136 0.35 1.96 6.92
N TYR A 137 1.48 1.35 6.59
CA TYR A 137 2.07 1.42 5.26
C TYR A 137 2.57 0.06 4.81
N CYS A 138 2.52 -0.17 3.50
CA CYS A 138 3.08 -1.33 2.86
C CYS A 138 3.98 -0.91 1.69
N ALA A 139 5.02 -1.69 1.41
CA ALA A 139 5.85 -1.49 0.24
C ALA A 139 6.26 -2.81 -0.41
N THR A 140 6.43 -2.75 -1.73
CA THR A 140 6.99 -3.81 -2.56
C THR A 140 8.35 -3.34 -3.07
N LEU A 141 9.41 -4.10 -2.77
CA LEU A 141 10.80 -3.79 -3.12
C LEU A 141 11.29 -4.81 -4.16
N SER A 142 11.19 -4.44 -5.43
CA SER A 142 11.28 -5.40 -6.53
C SER A 142 12.69 -5.97 -6.71
N ASP A 143 13.71 -5.12 -6.61
CA ASP A 143 15.10 -5.52 -6.84
C ASP A 143 15.64 -6.41 -5.71
N LEU A 144 15.13 -6.22 -4.49
CA LEU A 144 15.44 -7.06 -3.33
C LEU A 144 14.50 -8.25 -3.17
N LYS A 145 13.40 -8.32 -3.94
CA LYS A 145 12.33 -9.32 -3.80
C LYS A 145 11.71 -9.35 -2.39
N LEU A 146 11.67 -8.17 -1.74
CA LEU A 146 11.18 -8.01 -0.38
C LEU A 146 9.83 -7.29 -0.35
N GLY A 147 9.10 -7.52 0.72
CA GLY A 147 7.93 -6.76 1.09
C GLY A 147 8.10 -6.13 2.47
N VAL A 148 7.54 -4.95 2.63
CA VAL A 148 7.54 -4.22 3.91
C VAL A 148 6.09 -4.01 4.32
N ALA A 149 5.80 -4.24 5.60
CA ALA A 149 4.56 -3.84 6.24
C ALA A 149 4.90 -3.18 7.58
N LEU A 150 4.30 -2.03 7.85
CA LEU A 150 4.47 -1.31 9.11
C LEU A 150 3.13 -0.84 9.63
N LYS A 151 3.05 -0.71 10.95
CA LYS A 151 1.96 -0.10 11.70
C LYS A 151 2.60 0.77 12.77
N ILE A 152 2.10 1.99 12.91
CA ILE A 152 2.36 2.80 14.09
C ILE A 152 1.21 2.57 15.07
N ASP A 153 1.52 2.21 16.31
CA ASP A 153 0.53 1.82 17.32
C ASP A 153 -0.51 2.91 17.58
N ASP A 154 -0.08 4.18 17.65
CA ASP A 154 -0.96 5.34 17.85
C ASP A 154 -1.65 5.84 16.56
N GLY A 155 -1.43 5.15 15.44
CA GLY A 155 -2.01 5.51 14.14
C GLY A 155 -1.37 6.73 13.46
N SER A 156 -0.27 7.28 13.99
CA SER A 156 0.34 8.51 13.49
C SER A 156 0.92 8.35 12.08
N ARG A 157 0.27 9.03 11.12
CA ARG A 157 0.74 9.10 9.74
C ARG A 157 2.13 9.74 9.62
N ARG A 158 2.40 10.77 10.42
CA ARG A 158 3.70 11.48 10.40
C ARG A 158 4.85 10.54 10.79
N ALA A 159 4.62 9.69 11.78
CA ALA A 159 5.58 8.67 12.18
C ALA A 159 5.71 7.58 11.10
N ALA A 160 4.59 7.11 10.53
CA ALA A 160 4.57 6.08 9.50
C ALA A 160 5.36 6.48 8.23
N GLU A 161 5.17 7.72 7.77
CA GLU A 161 5.91 8.26 6.62
C GLU A 161 7.42 8.36 6.91
N ALA A 162 7.80 8.83 8.10
CA ALA A 162 9.20 8.91 8.52
C ALA A 162 9.84 7.51 8.56
N VAL A 163 9.21 6.55 9.24
CA VAL A 163 9.71 5.17 9.36
C VAL A 163 9.82 4.52 7.98
N MET A 164 8.81 4.66 7.11
CA MET A 164 8.86 4.06 5.77
C MET A 164 10.04 4.58 4.95
N ILE A 165 10.27 5.90 4.88
CA ILE A 165 11.38 6.42 4.07
C ILE A 165 12.74 5.98 4.63
N ARG A 166 12.86 5.82 5.95
CA ARG A 166 14.09 5.32 6.57
C ARG A 166 14.32 3.84 6.29
N ILE A 167 13.28 3.01 6.29
CA ILE A 167 13.40 1.61 5.85
C ILE A 167 13.93 1.55 4.41
N LEU A 168 13.36 2.35 3.50
CA LEU A 168 13.84 2.40 2.11
C LEU A 168 15.29 2.87 2.01
N GLN A 169 15.69 3.82 2.85
CA GLN A 169 17.08 4.30 2.90
C GLN A 169 18.04 3.23 3.44
N ASN A 170 17.68 2.57 4.54
CA ASN A 170 18.54 1.57 5.20
C ASN A 170 18.67 0.28 4.38
N LEU A 171 17.72 0.00 3.48
CA LEU A 171 17.77 -1.10 2.52
C LEU A 171 18.42 -0.69 1.19
N ASP A 172 19.07 0.48 1.13
CA ASP A 172 19.78 1.01 -0.05
C ASP A 172 18.92 1.09 -1.33
N ILE A 173 17.60 1.24 -1.18
CA ILE A 173 16.67 1.38 -2.31
C ILE A 173 16.69 2.81 -2.87
N ILE A 174 17.01 3.80 -2.04
CA ILE A 174 17.06 5.21 -2.45
C ILE A 174 18.40 5.47 -3.16
N THR A 175 18.36 5.46 -4.50
CA THR A 175 19.52 5.85 -5.33
C THR A 175 19.94 7.29 -5.10
N ASP A 176 21.19 7.63 -5.40
CA ASP A 176 21.70 9.02 -5.31
C ASP A 176 20.85 10.02 -6.08
N ARG A 177 20.36 9.61 -7.27
CA ARG A 177 19.46 10.41 -8.10
C ARG A 177 18.10 10.65 -7.40
N ALA A 178 17.54 9.62 -6.77
CA ALA A 178 16.27 9.73 -6.05
C ALA A 178 16.41 10.50 -4.74
N LYS A 179 17.59 10.47 -4.10
CA LYS A 179 17.86 11.15 -2.83
C LYS A 179 17.55 12.65 -2.90
N GLY A 180 17.91 13.31 -4.00
CA GLY A 180 17.58 14.73 -4.22
C GLY A 180 16.07 15.01 -4.28
N GLN A 181 15.30 14.12 -4.90
CA GLN A 181 13.84 14.23 -5.02
C GLN A 181 13.11 13.91 -3.71
N LEU A 182 13.72 13.06 -2.88
CA LEU A 182 13.16 12.56 -1.63
C LEU A 182 13.72 13.23 -0.38
N LEU A 183 14.62 14.21 -0.51
CA LEU A 183 15.26 14.90 0.62
C LEU A 183 14.23 15.48 1.60
N ASN A 184 13.18 16.11 1.07
CA ASN A 184 12.08 16.68 1.87
C ASN A 184 11.17 15.62 2.53
N LEU A 185 11.35 14.33 2.25
CA LEU A 185 10.71 13.22 2.97
C LEU A 185 11.61 12.63 4.04
N LEU A 186 12.94 12.65 3.83
CA LEU A 186 13.93 12.16 4.80
C LEU A 186 13.98 13.04 6.05
N GLU A 187 13.87 14.36 5.87
CA GLU A 187 13.76 15.33 6.95
C GLU A 187 12.60 16.30 6.67
N PRO A 188 11.34 15.89 6.88
CA PRO A 188 10.18 16.72 6.60
C PRO A 188 10.18 17.99 7.45
N ALA A 189 10.10 19.15 6.82
CA ALA A 189 9.96 20.43 7.51
C ALA A 189 8.59 20.55 8.19
N ILE A 190 8.61 21.02 9.44
CA ILE A 190 7.43 21.47 10.15
C ILE A 190 7.26 22.95 9.84
N GLN A 191 6.13 23.31 9.26
CA GLN A 191 5.80 24.70 8.94
C GLN A 191 4.73 25.22 9.90
N SER A 192 4.88 26.48 10.32
CA SER A 192 3.82 27.24 10.98
C SER A 192 2.66 27.50 10.01
N ARG A 193 1.51 27.93 10.52
CA ARG A 193 0.37 28.36 9.68
C ARG A 193 0.71 29.52 8.74
N ALA A 194 1.75 30.30 9.05
CA ALA A 194 2.26 31.38 8.21
C ALA A 194 3.31 30.90 7.18
N GLY A 195 3.54 29.59 7.05
CA GLY A 195 4.51 29.01 6.09
C GLY A 195 5.97 29.06 6.53
N LYS A 196 6.29 29.69 7.67
CA LYS A 196 7.65 29.71 8.22
C LYS A 196 8.06 28.32 8.74
N MET A 197 9.26 27.86 8.39
CA MET A 197 9.85 26.65 8.95
C MET A 197 10.11 26.83 10.45
N ILE A 198 9.60 25.90 11.26
CA ILE A 198 9.69 25.92 12.73
C ILE A 198 10.28 24.64 13.32
N GLY A 199 10.66 23.68 12.48
CA GLY A 199 11.29 22.44 12.92
C GLY A 199 11.43 21.42 11.80
N LEU A 200 11.92 20.23 12.16
CA LEU A 200 12.07 19.08 11.29
C LEU A 200 11.54 17.84 12.01
N VAL A 201 10.96 16.91 11.25
CA VAL A 201 10.68 15.56 11.74
C VAL A 201 11.94 14.72 11.53
N ARG A 202 12.39 14.05 12.59
CA ARG A 202 13.51 13.12 12.57
C ARG A 202 13.14 11.85 13.31
N ILE A 203 13.77 10.76 12.92
CA ILE A 203 13.67 9.49 13.64
C ILE A 203 14.70 9.53 14.77
N ALA A 204 14.34 8.99 15.94
CA ALA A 204 15.25 8.85 17.06
C ALA A 204 16.36 7.82 16.74
N ASP A 205 17.55 8.04 17.30
CA ASP A 205 18.66 7.11 17.13
C ASP A 205 18.28 5.69 17.61
N GLY A 206 18.68 4.67 16.87
CA GLY A 206 18.40 3.25 17.19
C GLY A 206 17.04 2.72 16.73
N VAL A 207 16.16 3.54 16.14
CA VAL A 207 14.93 3.05 15.50
C VAL A 207 15.29 2.44 14.15
N LEU A 208 15.06 1.12 13.98
CA LEU A 208 15.36 0.27 12.81
C LEU A 208 16.79 -0.31 12.73
N LEU A 209 17.52 -0.36 13.85
CA LEU A 209 18.81 -1.06 14.01
C LEU A 209 18.72 -2.13 15.10
#